data_AF-A0A7V6P190-F1
#
_entry.id   AF-A0A7V6P190-F1
#
_cell.length_a   1.000
_cell.length_b   1.000
_cell.length_c   1.000
_cell.angle_alpha   90.00
_cell.angle_beta   90.00
_cell.angle_gamma   90.00
#
_symmetry.space_group_name_H-M   'P 1'
#
loop_
_entity.id
_entity.type
_entity.pdbx_description
1 polymer ?
#
loop_
_entity_poly.entity_id
_entity_poly.type
_entity_poly.pdbx_seq_one_letter_code
_entity_poly.pdbx_strand_id
1 'polypeptide(L)'
;MFIITISRKQIRVAVLLIFAVALFLAVLIYLLTGSGSREDRKAISCNANLDNSSFVRFLASSGNIQKNIEIFDIVKGEVVKTSAVTPDIKSLAISYLNNLKNLYVKVNAFPDKGYIIKIPIDPPAKVQHALLNDYGITQVNEVFVIFPMNEEPYLLVLDRNYSPFFYNFEGATDRIERLLTSSIRTEK
;
A
#
# COMPACT_ATOMS: atom_id res chain seq x y z
N MET A 1 12.53 49.95 -37.08
CA MET A 1 13.03 50.29 -35.73
C MET A 1 11.92 51.03 -35.00
N PHE A 2 11.06 50.32 -34.26
CA PHE A 2 9.95 50.94 -33.53
C PHE A 2 10.42 51.30 -32.12
N ILE A 3 10.65 52.58 -31.87
CA ILE A 3 11.00 53.11 -30.56
C ILE A 3 9.70 53.41 -29.83
N ILE A 4 9.29 52.51 -28.94
CA ILE A 4 8.08 52.68 -28.12
C ILE A 4 8.43 53.61 -26.95
N THR A 5 7.93 54.84 -26.98
CA THR A 5 8.03 55.82 -25.88
C THR A 5 6.96 55.53 -24.84
N ILE A 6 7.29 54.67 -23.88
CA ILE A 6 6.39 54.28 -22.77
C ILE A 6 6.46 55.33 -21.64
N SER A 7 5.31 55.84 -21.21
CA SER A 7 5.22 56.79 -20.09
C SER A 7 5.23 56.06 -18.73
N ARG A 8 5.76 56.71 -17.67
CA ARG A 8 5.88 56.10 -16.33
C ARG A 8 4.56 55.55 -15.76
N LYS A 9 3.41 56.11 -16.16
CA LYS A 9 2.08 55.62 -15.77
C LYS A 9 1.77 54.27 -16.43
N GLN A 10 2.10 54.12 -17.71
CA GLN A 10 1.91 52.87 -18.47
C GLN A 10 2.78 51.73 -17.92
N ILE A 11 3.99 52.04 -17.41
CA ILE A 11 4.85 51.04 -16.74
C ILE A 11 4.18 50.49 -15.49
N ARG A 12 3.60 51.35 -14.64
CA ARG A 12 2.95 50.90 -13.38
C ARG A 12 1.76 49.99 -13.66
N VAL A 13 0.95 50.33 -14.66
CA VAL A 13 -0.20 49.51 -15.07
C VAL A 13 0.26 48.17 -15.64
N ALA A 14 1.32 48.16 -16.47
CA ALA A 14 1.88 46.93 -17.01
C ALA A 14 2.42 46.00 -15.92
N VAL A 15 3.12 46.53 -14.91
CA VAL A 15 3.62 45.76 -13.77
C VAL A 15 2.48 45.14 -12.96
N LEU A 16 1.41 45.90 -12.70
CA LEU A 16 0.24 45.38 -11.99
C LEU A 16 -0.46 44.27 -12.78
N LEU A 17 -0.56 44.42 -14.10
CA LEU A 17 -1.14 43.40 -14.98
C LEU A 17 -0.32 42.11 -14.97
N ILE A 18 1.00 42.20 -15.07
CA ILE A 18 1.90 41.03 -15.01
C ILE A 18 1.76 40.33 -13.65
N PHE A 19 1.70 41.09 -12.55
CA PHE A 19 1.54 40.51 -11.21
C PHE A 19 0.19 39.81 -11.04
N ALA A 20 -0.90 40.39 -11.57
CA ALA A 20 -2.22 39.77 -11.55
C ALA A 20 -2.27 38.47 -12.37
N VAL A 21 -1.62 38.45 -13.55
CA VAL A 21 -1.51 37.26 -14.38
C VAL A 21 -0.66 36.17 -13.69
N ALA A 22 0.42 36.55 -13.02
CA ALA A 22 1.26 35.62 -12.26
C ALA A 22 0.50 34.99 -11.08
N LEU A 23 -0.28 35.79 -10.34
CA LEU A 23 -1.16 35.28 -9.28
C LEU A 23 -2.23 34.34 -9.82
N PHE A 24 -2.87 34.72 -10.94
CA PHE A 24 -3.88 33.89 -11.58
C PHE A 24 -3.29 32.55 -12.06
N LEU A 25 -2.10 32.58 -12.68
CA LEU A 25 -1.36 31.37 -13.08
C LEU A 25 -0.99 30.51 -11.87
N ALA A 26 -0.54 31.10 -10.77
CA ALA A 26 -0.22 30.36 -9.54
C ALA A 26 -1.47 29.66 -8.96
N VAL A 27 -2.62 30.35 -8.93
CA VAL A 27 -3.90 29.76 -8.50
C VAL A 27 -4.37 28.68 -9.48
N LEU A 28 -4.24 28.90 -10.78
CA LEU A 28 -4.61 27.91 -11.80
C LEU A 28 -3.75 26.63 -11.66
N ILE A 29 -2.43 26.80 -11.49
CA ILE A 29 -1.52 25.68 -11.20
C ILE A 29 -1.97 24.97 -9.92
N TYR A 30 -2.24 25.70 -8.83
CA TYR A 30 -2.73 25.12 -7.58
C TYR A 30 -4.03 24.33 -7.75
N LEU A 31 -4.99 24.81 -8.56
CA LEU A 31 -6.24 24.09 -8.82
C LEU A 31 -6.02 22.84 -9.71
N LEU A 32 -5.11 22.91 -10.68
CA LEU A 32 -4.77 21.79 -11.55
C LEU A 32 -3.94 20.72 -10.81
N THR A 33 -3.00 21.12 -9.95
CA THR A 33 -2.18 20.19 -9.16
C THR A 33 -2.86 19.78 -7.85
N GLY A 34 -3.82 20.56 -7.35
CA GLY A 34 -4.59 20.30 -6.12
C GLY A 34 -5.59 19.15 -6.23
N SER A 35 -5.70 18.54 -7.42
CA SER A 35 -6.40 17.27 -7.66
C SER A 35 -5.44 16.10 -7.94
N GLY A 36 -4.14 16.30 -7.69
CA GLY A 36 -3.12 15.26 -7.76
C GLY A 36 -2.83 14.70 -6.38
N SER A 37 -3.67 13.76 -5.92
CA SER A 37 -3.33 12.82 -4.84
C SER A 37 -2.08 12.04 -5.27
N ARG A 38 -0.91 12.58 -4.91
CA ARG A 38 0.40 12.04 -5.29
C ARG A 38 1.46 12.34 -4.22
N GLU A 39 1.02 12.55 -2.98
CA GLU A 39 1.88 12.76 -1.81
C GLU A 39 1.85 11.60 -0.80
N ASP A 40 1.15 10.49 -1.08
CA ASP A 40 1.05 9.37 -0.13
C ASP A 40 2.07 8.24 -0.33
N ARG A 41 3.10 8.44 -1.18
CA ARG A 41 4.18 7.44 -1.39
C ARG A 41 5.41 7.68 -0.52
N LYS A 42 5.26 8.28 0.66
CA LYS A 42 6.39 8.52 1.58
C LYS A 42 6.56 7.51 2.71
N ALA A 43 5.79 6.42 2.75
CA ALA A 43 5.95 5.39 3.79
C ALA A 43 6.10 3.97 3.22
N ILE A 44 7.10 3.74 2.35
CA ILE A 44 7.69 2.39 2.18
C ILE A 44 9.19 2.54 2.39
N SER A 45 9.58 2.93 3.60
CA SER A 45 10.98 2.90 4.05
C SER A 45 11.08 1.84 5.15
N CYS A 46 10.90 0.57 4.75
CA CYS A 46 11.52 -0.51 5.50
C CYS A 46 12.99 -0.50 5.09
N ASN A 47 13.91 -0.40 6.04
CA ASN A 47 15.37 -0.33 5.83
C ASN A 47 15.98 -1.65 5.28
N ALA A 48 15.20 -2.44 4.55
CA ALA A 48 15.70 -3.54 3.75
C ALA A 48 16.17 -2.96 2.41
N ASN A 49 17.27 -3.49 1.85
CA ASN A 49 17.66 -3.30 0.46
C ASN A 49 16.57 -3.87 -0.47
N LEU A 50 15.40 -3.22 -0.52
CA LEU A 50 14.28 -3.55 -1.39
C LEU A 50 14.57 -2.93 -2.76
N ASP A 51 15.56 -3.49 -3.45
CA ASP A 51 15.81 -3.21 -4.88
C ASP A 51 14.68 -3.78 -5.78
N ASN A 52 13.69 -4.43 -5.17
CA ASN A 52 12.57 -5.07 -5.85
C ASN A 52 11.44 -4.06 -6.13
N SER A 53 11.62 -3.28 -7.19
CA SER A 53 10.59 -2.38 -7.75
C SER A 53 9.23 -3.07 -7.95
N SER A 54 9.21 -4.38 -8.21
CA SER A 54 7.99 -5.18 -8.39
C SER A 54 7.20 -5.37 -7.10
N PHE A 55 7.89 -5.60 -5.98
CA PHE A 55 7.24 -5.75 -4.69
C PHE A 55 6.67 -4.43 -4.18
N VAL A 56 7.43 -3.32 -4.33
CA VAL A 56 6.92 -1.98 -4.01
C VAL A 56 5.70 -1.64 -4.87
N ARG A 57 5.69 -2.03 -6.14
CA ARG A 57 4.50 -1.91 -7.01
C ARG A 57 3.34 -2.79 -6.55
N PHE A 58 3.62 -4.00 -6.07
CA PHE A 58 2.62 -4.92 -5.52
C PHE A 58 1.98 -4.35 -4.24
N LEU A 59 2.76 -3.82 -3.31
CA LEU A 59 2.21 -3.11 -2.15
C LEU A 59 1.50 -1.81 -2.56
N ALA A 60 2.04 -1.07 -3.53
CA ALA A 60 1.39 0.16 -4.03
C ALA A 60 0.12 -0.10 -4.84
N SER A 61 -0.20 -1.35 -5.19
CA SER A 61 -1.50 -1.73 -5.76
C SER A 61 -2.59 -1.85 -4.68
N SER A 62 -2.23 -1.74 -3.39
CA SER A 62 -3.16 -1.69 -2.26
C SER A 62 -4.11 -0.52 -2.34
N GLY A 63 -5.38 -0.77 -2.04
CA GLY A 63 -6.43 0.25 -2.04
C GLY A 63 -7.03 0.55 -3.42
N ASN A 64 -6.56 -0.11 -4.48
CA ASN A 64 -7.35 -0.22 -5.71
C ASN A 64 -8.51 -1.20 -5.45
N ILE A 65 -9.65 -1.08 -6.15
CA ILE A 65 -10.83 -1.96 -5.98
C ILE A 65 -10.56 -3.34 -6.61
N GLN A 66 -9.41 -3.94 -6.30
CA GLN A 66 -9.08 -5.30 -6.66
C GLN A 66 -9.82 -6.21 -5.70
N LYS A 67 -10.82 -6.92 -6.24
CA LYS A 67 -11.68 -7.84 -5.48
C LYS A 67 -11.09 -9.25 -5.36
N ASN A 68 -9.89 -9.45 -5.87
CA ASN A 68 -9.28 -10.75 -5.99
C ASN A 68 -8.11 -10.90 -5.02
N ILE A 69 -7.94 -12.12 -4.55
CA ILE A 69 -6.77 -12.58 -3.83
C ILE A 69 -5.62 -12.68 -4.83
N GLU A 70 -4.45 -12.21 -4.45
CA GLU A 70 -3.23 -12.29 -5.26
C GLU A 70 -2.14 -13.03 -4.48
N ILE A 71 -1.49 -13.99 -5.14
CA ILE A 71 -0.34 -14.71 -4.59
C ILE A 71 0.91 -14.22 -5.32
N PHE A 72 1.76 -13.51 -4.59
CA PHE A 72 3.03 -12.99 -5.07
C PHE A 72 4.16 -13.93 -4.69
N ASP A 73 4.90 -14.43 -5.67
CA ASP A 73 6.10 -15.24 -5.43
C ASP A 73 7.30 -14.30 -5.25
N ILE A 74 7.97 -14.39 -4.10
CA ILE A 74 9.04 -13.47 -3.74
C ILE A 74 10.26 -13.65 -4.65
N VAL A 75 10.55 -14.88 -5.06
CA VAL A 75 11.73 -15.21 -5.88
C VAL A 75 11.50 -14.79 -7.32
N LYS A 76 10.30 -15.02 -7.85
CA LYS A 76 9.93 -14.58 -9.21
C LYS A 76 9.66 -13.08 -9.28
N GLY A 77 9.30 -12.45 -8.16
CA GLY A 77 9.01 -11.03 -8.08
C GLY A 77 7.73 -10.63 -8.81
N GLU A 78 6.76 -11.53 -8.95
CA GLU A 78 5.49 -11.31 -9.66
C GLU A 78 4.31 -12.05 -9.03
N VAL A 79 3.10 -11.63 -9.39
CA VAL A 79 1.86 -12.33 -9.00
C VAL A 79 1.72 -13.59 -9.85
N VAL A 80 1.85 -14.75 -9.22
CA VAL A 80 1.78 -16.06 -9.89
C VAL A 80 0.37 -16.63 -9.94
N LYS A 81 -0.54 -16.12 -9.11
CA LYS A 81 -1.93 -16.59 -9.06
C LYS A 81 -2.87 -15.51 -8.58
N THR A 82 -4.09 -15.53 -9.14
CA THR A 82 -5.19 -14.68 -8.72
C THR A 82 -6.45 -15.53 -8.55
N SER A 83 -7.26 -15.27 -7.52
CA SER A 83 -8.53 -15.96 -7.29
C SER A 83 -9.58 -15.04 -6.67
N ALA A 84 -10.86 -15.36 -6.81
CA ALA A 84 -11.92 -14.62 -6.13
C ALA A 84 -11.84 -14.78 -4.59
N VAL A 85 -12.20 -13.73 -3.85
CA VAL A 85 -12.37 -13.83 -2.39
C VAL A 85 -13.61 -14.65 -2.07
N THR A 86 -13.44 -15.72 -1.28
CA THR A 86 -14.56 -16.49 -0.73
C THR A 86 -14.86 -16.07 0.71
N PRO A 87 -16.10 -16.27 1.21
CA PRO A 87 -16.44 -15.98 2.61
C PRO A 87 -15.53 -16.71 3.61
N ASP A 88 -15.12 -17.95 3.29
CA ASP A 88 -14.20 -18.75 4.11
C ASP A 88 -12.82 -18.10 4.25
N ILE A 89 -12.25 -17.64 3.12
CA ILE A 89 -10.93 -16.99 3.13
C ILE A 89 -11.01 -15.64 3.83
N LYS A 90 -12.08 -14.88 3.59
CA LYS A 90 -12.31 -13.61 4.29
C LYS A 90 -12.41 -13.83 5.81
N SER A 91 -13.17 -14.83 6.25
CA SER A 91 -13.32 -15.18 7.66
C SER A 91 -11.99 -15.59 8.30
N LEU A 92 -11.17 -16.37 7.58
CA LEU A 92 -9.82 -16.74 8.01
C LEU A 92 -8.91 -15.52 8.17
N ALA A 93 -8.90 -14.61 7.19
CA ALA A 93 -8.10 -13.38 7.27
C ALA A 93 -8.51 -12.51 8.46
N ILE A 94 -9.81 -12.37 8.72
CA ILE A 94 -10.33 -11.64 9.89
C ILE A 94 -9.96 -12.35 11.19
N SER A 95 -9.99 -13.68 11.22
CA SER A 95 -9.53 -14.46 12.37
C SER A 95 -8.07 -14.17 12.68
N TYR A 96 -7.19 -14.06 11.68
CA TYR A 96 -5.77 -13.75 11.92
C TYR A 96 -5.61 -12.35 12.53
N LEU A 97 -6.36 -11.35 12.06
CA LEU A 97 -6.36 -9.99 12.63
C LEU A 97 -6.85 -9.94 14.09
N ASN A 98 -7.73 -10.85 14.48
CA ASN A 98 -8.25 -10.91 15.85
C ASN A 98 -7.35 -11.68 16.82
N ASN A 99 -6.38 -12.45 16.32
CA ASN A 99 -5.49 -13.31 17.12
C ASN A 99 -4.02 -12.87 16.98
N LEU A 100 -3.77 -11.57 16.99
CA LEU A 100 -2.41 -11.03 16.95
C LEU A 100 -1.72 -11.23 18.30
N LYS A 101 -0.46 -11.63 18.28
CA LYS A 101 0.35 -11.87 19.48
C LYS A 101 1.18 -10.65 19.87
N ASN A 102 2.02 -10.21 18.95
CA ASN A 102 2.98 -9.14 19.14
C ASN A 102 3.47 -8.63 17.78
N LEU A 103 4.23 -7.54 17.81
CA LEU A 103 4.93 -7.05 16.63
C LEU A 103 6.00 -8.05 16.19
N TYR A 104 6.07 -8.29 14.89
CA TYR A 104 7.14 -9.07 14.30
C TYR A 104 8.38 -8.19 14.15
N VAL A 105 9.37 -8.42 15.01
CA VAL A 105 10.61 -7.63 15.05
C VAL A 105 11.75 -8.45 14.44
N LYS A 106 12.06 -8.19 13.17
CA LYS A 106 13.30 -8.64 12.52
C LYS A 106 13.96 -7.49 11.80
N VAL A 107 15.30 -7.55 11.73
CA VAL A 107 16.13 -6.58 10.99
C VAL A 107 15.71 -6.53 9.52
N ASN A 108 15.42 -7.69 8.92
CA ASN A 108 14.76 -7.79 7.63
C ASN A 108 13.37 -8.43 7.82
N ALA A 109 12.34 -7.58 7.82
CA ALA A 109 10.96 -8.03 8.00
C ALA A 109 10.39 -8.73 6.75
N PHE A 110 11.07 -8.62 5.60
CA PHE A 110 10.68 -9.32 4.38
C PHE A 110 11.62 -10.51 4.15
N PRO A 111 11.09 -11.71 3.87
CA PRO A 111 11.92 -12.88 3.66
C PRO A 111 12.48 -12.89 2.23
N ASP A 112 13.64 -13.50 2.03
CA ASP A 112 14.25 -13.61 0.69
C ASP A 112 13.55 -14.65 -0.20
N LYS A 113 12.81 -15.59 0.41
CA LYS A 113 12.11 -16.69 -0.26
C LYS A 113 10.76 -16.96 0.39
N GLY A 114 9.82 -17.40 -0.43
CA GLY A 114 8.45 -17.69 -0.01
C GLY A 114 7.45 -16.98 -0.91
N TYR A 115 6.25 -16.77 -0.40
CA TYR A 115 5.19 -16.10 -1.13
C TYR A 115 4.34 -15.23 -0.19
N ILE A 116 3.63 -14.27 -0.76
CA ILE A 116 2.78 -13.34 -0.04
C ILE A 116 1.37 -13.45 -0.61
N ILE A 117 0.40 -13.67 0.26
CA ILE A 117 -1.02 -13.69 -0.11
C ILE A 117 -1.62 -12.33 0.26
N LYS A 118 -2.01 -11.54 -0.74
CA LYS A 118 -2.83 -10.33 -0.55
C LYS A 118 -4.30 -10.72 -0.56
N ILE A 119 -5.01 -10.42 0.52
CA ILE A 119 -6.42 -10.73 0.70
C ILE A 119 -7.21 -9.43 0.88
N PRO A 120 -8.03 -9.03 -0.09
CA PRO A 120 -8.92 -7.89 0.10
C PRO A 120 -10.10 -8.24 1.02
N ILE A 121 -10.45 -7.31 1.89
CA ILE A 121 -11.52 -7.38 2.87
C ILE A 121 -12.54 -6.29 2.56
N ASP A 122 -13.56 -6.66 1.78
CA ASP A 122 -14.67 -5.77 1.40
C ASP A 122 -16.01 -6.33 1.92
N PRO A 123 -16.78 -5.59 2.75
CA PRO A 123 -16.43 -4.29 3.33
C PRO A 123 -15.26 -4.38 4.33
N PRO A 124 -14.56 -3.25 4.60
CA PRO A 124 -13.48 -3.17 5.58
C PRO A 124 -13.82 -3.81 6.91
N ALA A 125 -12.92 -4.63 7.44
CA ALA A 125 -13.07 -5.20 8.77
C ALA A 125 -12.77 -4.13 9.82
N LYS A 126 -13.74 -3.88 10.72
CA LYS A 126 -13.47 -3.15 11.95
C LYS A 126 -12.68 -4.05 12.87
N VAL A 127 -11.52 -3.59 13.32
CA VAL A 127 -10.67 -4.38 14.21
C VAL A 127 -10.67 -3.75 15.60
N GLN A 128 -10.80 -4.59 16.62
CA GLN A 128 -10.81 -4.18 18.03
C GLN A 128 -9.66 -4.88 18.75
N HIS A 129 -8.45 -4.70 18.24
CA HIS A 129 -7.25 -5.30 18.82
C HIS A 129 -6.29 -4.19 19.26
N ALA A 130 -5.79 -4.24 20.51
CA ALA A 130 -4.94 -3.20 21.08
C ALA A 130 -3.73 -2.91 20.19
N LEU A 131 -3.01 -3.97 19.76
CA LEU A 131 -1.84 -3.84 18.88
C LEU A 131 -2.10 -3.08 17.58
N LEU A 132 -3.32 -3.12 17.01
CA LEU A 132 -3.64 -2.37 15.79
C LEU A 132 -4.11 -0.95 16.12
N ASN A 133 -4.95 -0.83 17.16
CA ASN A 133 -5.51 0.43 17.59
C ASN A 133 -4.46 1.40 18.13
N ASP A 134 -3.42 0.89 18.80
CA ASP A 134 -2.29 1.69 19.32
C ASP A 134 -1.53 2.42 18.19
N TYR A 135 -1.57 1.88 16.97
CA TYR A 135 -1.03 2.49 15.75
C TYR A 135 -2.10 3.18 14.89
N GLY A 136 -3.30 3.42 15.43
CA GLY A 136 -4.40 4.10 14.74
C GLY A 136 -5.11 3.27 13.67
N ILE A 137 -4.85 1.96 13.61
CA ILE A 137 -5.46 1.04 12.64
C ILE A 137 -6.78 0.51 13.21
N THR A 138 -7.88 1.20 12.91
CA THR A 138 -9.23 0.83 13.38
C THR A 138 -10.04 0.06 12.33
N GLN A 139 -9.61 0.12 11.07
CA GLN A 139 -10.24 -0.57 9.94
C GLN A 139 -9.16 -1.12 9.03
N VAL A 140 -9.38 -2.33 8.51
CA VAL A 140 -8.45 -3.01 7.62
C VAL A 140 -9.19 -3.42 6.35
N ASN A 141 -8.70 -2.93 5.21
CA ASN A 141 -9.27 -3.19 3.89
C ASN A 141 -8.54 -4.34 3.18
N GLU A 142 -7.31 -4.64 3.58
CA GLU A 142 -6.47 -5.65 2.97
C GLU A 142 -5.54 -6.24 4.03
N VAL A 143 -5.29 -7.54 3.92
CA VAL A 143 -4.34 -8.26 4.77
C VAL A 143 -3.33 -8.97 3.89
N PHE A 144 -2.07 -8.84 4.26
CA PHE A 144 -0.97 -9.56 3.62
C PHE A 144 -0.53 -10.68 4.55
N VAL A 145 -0.67 -11.93 4.12
CA VAL A 145 -0.15 -13.08 4.85
C VAL A 145 1.16 -13.48 4.19
N ILE A 146 2.26 -13.36 4.92
CA ILE A 146 3.60 -13.65 4.42
C ILE A 146 3.98 -15.07 4.84
N PHE A 147 4.29 -15.91 3.86
CA PHE A 147 4.71 -17.30 4.05
C PHE A 147 6.21 -17.44 3.70
N PRO A 148 7.10 -17.25 4.67
CA PRO A 148 8.53 -17.52 4.49
C PRO A 148 8.78 -19.02 4.33
N MET A 149 9.84 -19.39 3.60
CA MET A 149 10.12 -20.80 3.28
C MET A 149 10.46 -21.67 4.50
N ASN A 150 11.07 -21.12 5.55
CA ASN A 150 11.60 -21.88 6.70
C ASN A 150 11.18 -21.29 8.06
N GLU A 151 10.11 -20.49 8.09
CA GLU A 151 9.67 -19.82 9.32
C GLU A 151 8.14 -19.82 9.42
N GLU A 152 7.64 -19.40 10.57
CA GLU A 152 6.20 -19.27 10.77
C GLU A 152 5.64 -18.10 9.94
N PRO A 153 4.42 -18.23 9.39
CA PRO A 153 3.76 -17.13 8.70
C PRO A 153 3.46 -15.96 9.64
N TYR A 154 3.54 -14.75 9.12
CA TYR A 154 3.21 -13.52 9.84
C TYR A 154 2.39 -12.58 8.95
N LEU A 155 1.72 -11.62 9.58
CA LEU A 155 0.88 -10.65 8.87
C LEU A 155 1.65 -9.36 8.60
N LEU A 156 1.33 -8.76 7.47
CA LEU A 156 1.57 -7.36 7.17
C LEU A 156 0.21 -6.65 7.04
N VAL A 157 0.06 -5.56 7.80
CA VAL A 157 -1.10 -4.67 7.74
C VAL A 157 -0.59 -3.26 7.44
N LEU A 158 -1.28 -2.57 6.53
CA LEU A 158 -0.97 -1.18 6.20
C LEU A 158 -1.88 -0.25 6.99
N ASP A 159 -1.33 0.84 7.52
CA ASP A 159 -2.15 1.92 8.07
C ASP A 159 -2.78 2.78 6.96
N ARG A 160 -3.46 3.87 7.35
CA ARG A 160 -4.11 4.79 6.41
C ARG A 160 -3.12 5.55 5.51
N ASN A 161 -1.86 5.64 5.92
CA ASN A 161 -0.78 6.28 5.18
C ASN A 161 0.05 5.24 4.40
N TYR A 162 -0.43 4.01 4.29
CA TYR A 162 0.26 2.87 3.67
C TYR A 162 1.56 2.46 4.38
N SER A 163 1.74 2.85 5.65
CA SER A 163 2.88 2.44 6.46
C SER A 163 2.75 0.96 6.84
N PRO A 164 3.79 0.14 6.63
CA PRO A 164 3.74 -1.29 6.91
C PRO A 164 3.97 -1.63 8.38
N PHE A 165 3.08 -2.44 8.95
CA PHE A 165 3.21 -3.02 10.29
C PHE A 165 3.17 -4.54 10.23
N PHE A 166 4.14 -5.20 10.85
CA PHE A 166 4.26 -6.65 10.84
C PHE A 166 3.88 -7.24 12.19
N TYR A 167 3.08 -8.31 12.19
CA TYR A 167 2.56 -8.93 13.39
C TYR A 167 2.67 -10.46 13.34
N ASN A 168 3.09 -11.05 14.45
CA ASN A 168 2.90 -12.47 14.69
C ASN A 168 1.43 -12.72 15.06
N PHE A 169 0.89 -13.87 14.66
CA PHE A 169 -0.50 -14.23 14.91
C PHE A 169 -0.67 -15.72 15.20
N GLU A 170 -1.83 -16.10 15.73
CA GLU A 170 -2.28 -17.49 15.81
C GLU A 170 -3.41 -17.76 14.82
N GLY A 171 -3.35 -18.90 14.14
CA GLY A 171 -4.42 -19.33 13.25
C GLY A 171 -4.06 -20.52 12.37
N ALA A 172 -5.10 -21.13 11.78
CA ALA A 172 -4.97 -22.26 10.86
C ALA A 172 -4.45 -21.80 9.49
N THR A 173 -3.14 -21.64 9.35
CA THR A 173 -2.48 -21.25 8.10
C THR A 173 -2.50 -22.37 7.06
N ASP A 174 -2.47 -23.63 7.49
CA ASP A 174 -2.68 -24.81 6.65
C ASP A 174 -3.99 -24.74 5.84
N ARG A 175 -5.04 -24.16 6.44
CA ARG A 175 -6.35 -24.06 5.78
C ARG A 175 -6.33 -23.06 4.64
N ILE A 176 -5.65 -21.92 4.79
CA ILE A 176 -5.57 -20.93 3.71
C ILE A 176 -4.68 -21.44 2.56
N GLU A 177 -3.59 -22.15 2.87
CA GLU A 177 -2.76 -22.80 1.86
C GLU A 177 -3.53 -23.86 1.08
N ARG A 178 -4.37 -24.68 1.72
CA ARG A 178 -5.19 -25.67 0.98
C ARG A 178 -6.18 -25.01 0.03
N LEU A 179 -6.81 -23.91 0.45
CA LEU A 179 -7.82 -23.20 -0.34
C LEU A 179 -7.20 -22.47 -1.55
N LEU A 180 -5.94 -22.02 -1.45
CA LEU A 180 -5.33 -21.14 -2.45
C LEU A 180 -4.13 -21.75 -3.19
N THR A 181 -3.33 -22.56 -2.50
CA THR A 181 -1.98 -23.00 -2.90
C THR A 181 -1.94 -24.48 -3.31
N SER A 182 -3.06 -25.21 -3.25
CA SER A 182 -3.18 -26.62 -3.69
C SER A 182 -2.79 -26.87 -5.17
N SER A 183 -2.57 -25.81 -5.96
CA SER A 183 -2.09 -25.85 -7.35
C SER A 183 -0.61 -25.45 -7.54
N ILE A 184 0.07 -24.94 -6.50
CA ILE A 184 1.43 -24.33 -6.62
C ILE A 184 2.53 -25.31 -6.18
N ARG A 185 2.21 -26.30 -5.34
CA ARG A 185 3.20 -27.23 -4.76
C ARG A 185 3.65 -28.36 -5.71
N THR A 186 3.25 -28.31 -6.99
CA THR A 186 3.55 -29.33 -8.00
C THR A 186 4.70 -28.90 -8.91
N GLU A 187 5.82 -28.49 -8.35
CA GLU A 187 7.10 -28.50 -9.05
C GLU A 187 8.20 -28.58 -8.00
N LYS A 188 8.61 -29.81 -7.71
CA LYS A 188 9.81 -30.12 -6.95
C LYS A 188 10.69 -31.01 -7.82
#